data_AF-A0A646KKZ4-F1
#
_entry.id   AF-A0A646KKZ4-F1
#
_cell.length_a   1.000
_cell.length_b   1.000
_cell.length_c   1.000
_cell.angle_alpha   90.00
_cell.angle_beta   90.00
_cell.angle_gamma   90.00
#
_symmetry.space_group_name_H-M   'P 1'
#
loop_
_entity.id
_entity.type
_entity.pdbx_description
1 polymer ?
#
loop_
_entity_poly.entity_id
_entity_poly.type
_entity_poly.pdbx_seq_one_letter_code
_entity_poly.pdbx_strand_id
1 'polypeptide(L)'
;MLDSILRALVWVLNTIPWTRRAQPGRHTAQYLAARPAPVRVSAWSRPWAGPSAEEARAIFQAEEALKLPPVKRERYFAVAFAERGYDYPYVAPGVHQIRTKVPA
;
A
#
# COMPACT_ATOMS: atom_id res chain seq x y z
N MET A 1 23.75 -18.15 21.12
CA MET A 1 23.89 -19.53 20.60
C MET A 1 23.65 -19.60 19.09
N LEU A 2 22.56 -19.02 18.57
CA LEU A 2 22.35 -18.95 17.11
C LEU A 2 23.45 -18.15 16.38
N ASP A 3 23.90 -17.03 16.95
CA ASP A 3 24.95 -16.21 16.33
C ASP A 3 26.29 -16.94 16.19
N SER A 4 26.65 -17.79 17.15
CA SER A 4 27.88 -18.58 17.11
C SER A 4 27.78 -19.70 16.07
N ILE A 5 26.62 -20.33 15.93
CA ILE A 5 26.35 -21.33 14.87
C ILE A 5 26.41 -20.66 13.50
N LEU A 6 25.73 -19.52 13.31
CA LEU A 6 25.70 -18.78 12.05
C LEU A 6 27.11 -18.31 11.64
N ARG A 7 27.92 -17.82 12.59
CA ARG A 7 29.31 -17.41 12.33
C ARG A 7 30.18 -18.58 11.88
N ALA A 8 30.07 -19.74 12.55
CA ALA A 8 30.82 -20.93 12.17
C ALA A 8 30.43 -21.42 10.76
N LEU A 9 29.13 -21.42 10.47
CA LEU A 9 28.58 -21.86 9.19
C LEU A 9 29.00 -20.92 8.04
N VAL A 10 28.98 -19.60 8.26
CA VAL A 10 29.51 -18.61 7.30
C VAL A 10 31.02 -18.80 7.07
N TRP A 11 31.77 -19.15 8.12
CA TRP A 11 33.21 -19.44 8.00
C TRP A 11 33.49 -20.64 7.11
N VAL A 12 32.77 -21.76 7.34
CA VAL A 12 32.88 -22.96 6.52
C VAL A 12 32.44 -22.70 5.08
N LEU A 13 31.37 -21.94 4.86
CA LEU A 13 30.92 -21.58 3.51
C LEU A 13 31.86 -20.61 2.79
N ASN A 14 32.78 -19.93 3.47
CA ASN A 14 33.75 -19.04 2.83
C ASN A 14 35.02 -19.77 2.33
N THR A 15 35.28 -20.99 2.83
CA THR A 15 36.41 -21.82 2.36
C THR A 15 36.08 -22.57 1.07
N ILE A 16 34.80 -22.78 0.78
CA ILE A 16 34.32 -23.45 -0.43
C ILE A 16 34.16 -22.40 -1.55
N PRO A 17 34.91 -22.51 -2.67
CA PRO A 17 34.97 -21.47 -3.69
C PRO A 17 33.64 -21.22 -4.42
N TRP A 18 32.79 -22.23 -4.59
CA TRP A 18 31.49 -22.08 -5.26
C TRP A 18 30.38 -21.47 -4.38
N THR A 19 30.58 -21.41 -3.05
CA THR A 19 29.64 -20.78 -2.12
C THR A 19 30.02 -19.33 -1.80
N ARG A 20 31.18 -18.85 -2.29
CA ARG A 20 31.52 -17.44 -2.21
C ARG A 20 30.53 -16.63 -3.01
N ARG A 21 29.92 -15.66 -2.35
CA ARG A 21 28.99 -14.75 -2.99
C ARG A 21 29.77 -13.77 -3.86
N ALA A 22 29.57 -13.82 -5.17
CA ALA A 22 30.21 -12.90 -6.12
C ALA A 22 29.65 -11.46 -6.02
N GLN A 23 28.51 -11.27 -5.37
CA GLN A 23 27.80 -9.99 -5.26
C GLN A 23 27.47 -9.68 -3.80
N PRO A 24 27.47 -8.41 -3.38
CA PRO A 24 27.05 -8.01 -2.05
C PRO A 24 25.62 -8.49 -1.72
N GLY A 25 25.37 -8.92 -0.48
CA GLY A 25 24.02 -9.30 -0.05
C GLY A 25 23.09 -8.09 0.02
N ARG A 26 21.77 -8.31 -0.11
CA ARG A 26 20.75 -7.25 -0.07
C ARG A 26 20.76 -6.38 1.20
N HIS A 27 21.38 -6.87 2.26
CA HIS A 27 21.52 -6.19 3.56
C HIS A 27 22.95 -5.69 3.82
N THR A 28 23.87 -5.85 2.86
CA THR A 28 25.26 -5.38 2.99
C THR A 28 25.33 -3.88 2.69
N ALA A 29 26.18 -3.15 3.41
CA ALA A 29 26.40 -1.71 3.19
C ALA A 29 26.74 -1.36 1.73
N GLN A 30 27.53 -2.20 1.05
CA GLN A 30 27.86 -2.04 -0.37
C GLN A 30 26.62 -2.09 -1.28
N TYR A 31 25.67 -3.01 -1.01
CA TYR A 31 24.43 -3.10 -1.77
C TYR A 31 23.54 -1.88 -1.54
N LEU A 32 23.51 -1.37 -0.30
CA LEU A 32 22.74 -0.17 0.05
C LEU A 32 23.36 1.10 -0.56
N ALA A 33 24.68 1.19 -0.62
CA ALA A 33 25.39 2.32 -1.23
C ALA A 33 25.24 2.37 -2.76
N ALA A 34 25.09 1.21 -3.42
CA ALA A 34 24.87 1.12 -4.85
C ALA A 34 23.42 1.44 -5.28
N ARG A 35 22.49 1.56 -4.32
CA ARG A 35 21.09 1.88 -4.62
C ARG A 35 20.92 3.39 -4.81
N PRO A 36 20.08 3.83 -5.77
CA PRO A 36 19.71 5.24 -5.86
C PRO A 36 19.09 5.69 -4.54
N ALA A 37 19.41 6.92 -4.13
CA ALA A 37 18.82 7.52 -2.94
C ALA A 37 17.29 7.49 -3.07
N PRO A 38 16.55 7.10 -2.02
CA PRO A 38 15.10 7.14 -2.06
C PRO A 38 14.65 8.59 -2.30
N VAL A 39 13.71 8.77 -3.22
CA VAL A 39 13.06 10.07 -3.43
C VAL A 39 12.36 10.44 -2.12
N ARG A 40 12.75 11.56 -1.51
CA ARG A 40 12.10 12.08 -0.31
C ARG A 40 10.74 12.66 -0.71
N VAL A 41 9.71 11.81 -0.72
CA VAL A 41 8.31 12.25 -0.76
C VAL A 41 7.91 12.67 0.66
N SER A 42 7.43 13.89 0.80
CA SER A 42 6.81 14.31 2.06
C SER A 42 5.53 13.52 2.23
N ALA A 43 5.37 12.85 3.38
CA ALA A 43 4.08 12.26 3.72
C ALA A 43 2.96 13.32 3.67
N TRP A 44 3.28 14.61 3.85
CA TRP A 44 2.34 15.72 3.80
C TRP A 44 2.11 16.33 2.42
N SER A 45 2.88 15.95 1.38
CA SER A 45 2.63 16.48 0.03
C SER A 45 1.37 15.87 -0.61
N ARG A 46 1.04 14.63 -0.24
CA ARG A 46 -0.19 13.92 -0.59
C ARG A 46 -0.47 12.86 0.50
N PRO A 47 -0.95 13.29 1.67
CA PRO A 47 -1.05 12.40 2.84
C PRO A 47 -2.09 11.28 2.68
N TRP A 48 -2.98 11.40 1.71
CA TRP A 48 -3.93 10.36 1.33
C TRP A 48 -4.20 10.42 -0.17
N ALA A 49 -4.11 9.27 -0.84
CA ALA A 49 -4.65 9.09 -2.17
C ALA A 49 -6.18 9.02 -2.05
N GLY A 50 -6.82 10.16 -2.24
CA GLY A 50 -8.27 10.29 -2.18
C GLY A 50 -8.77 11.22 -3.29
N PRO A 51 -10.10 11.23 -3.52
CA PRO A 51 -10.70 12.10 -4.51
C PRO A 51 -10.39 13.56 -4.18
N SER A 52 -10.23 14.37 -5.22
CA SER A 52 -10.20 15.81 -5.03
C SER A 52 -11.52 16.29 -4.43
N ALA A 53 -11.49 17.43 -3.74
CA ALA A 53 -12.69 18.01 -3.14
C ALA A 53 -13.76 18.35 -4.20
N GLU A 54 -13.35 18.70 -5.41
CA GLU A 54 -14.23 18.98 -6.53
C GLU A 54 -14.94 17.71 -7.03
N GLU A 55 -14.19 16.63 -7.27
CA GLU A 55 -14.75 15.34 -7.67
C GLU A 55 -15.74 14.80 -6.63
N ALA A 56 -15.39 14.87 -5.35
CA ALA A 56 -16.27 14.42 -4.27
C ALA A 56 -17.58 15.23 -4.23
N ARG A 57 -17.50 16.56 -4.39
CA ARG A 57 -18.69 17.42 -4.45
C ARG A 57 -19.58 17.11 -5.64
N ALA A 58 -18.99 16.88 -6.82
CA ALA A 58 -19.75 16.51 -8.01
C ALA A 58 -20.59 15.25 -7.80
N ILE A 59 -20.04 14.24 -7.11
CA ILE A 59 -20.76 13.01 -6.76
C ILE A 59 -21.90 13.29 -5.77
N PHE A 60 -21.62 14.02 -4.68
CA PHE A 60 -22.62 14.29 -3.65
C PHE A 60 -23.75 15.23 -4.11
N GLN A 61 -23.48 16.12 -5.06
CA GLN A 61 -24.44 17.08 -5.60
C GLN A 61 -25.08 16.63 -6.91
N ALA A 62 -24.81 15.39 -7.37
CA ALA A 62 -25.43 14.85 -8.57
C ALA A 62 -26.96 14.88 -8.45
N GLU A 63 -27.64 15.43 -9.47
CA GLU A 63 -29.09 15.61 -9.45
C GLU A 63 -29.83 14.27 -9.26
N GLU A 64 -29.28 13.21 -9.83
CA GLU A 64 -29.76 11.83 -9.66
C GLU A 64 -29.74 11.40 -8.18
N ALA A 65 -28.64 11.66 -7.47
CA ALA A 65 -28.49 11.31 -6.07
C ALA A 65 -29.47 12.07 -5.16
N LEU A 66 -29.73 13.34 -5.47
CA LEU A 66 -30.65 14.18 -4.70
C LEU A 66 -32.10 13.68 -4.77
N LYS A 67 -32.50 13.11 -5.91
CA LYS A 67 -33.84 12.53 -6.12
C LYS A 67 -34.02 11.14 -5.47
N LEU A 68 -32.93 10.48 -5.11
CA LEU A 68 -32.98 9.13 -4.54
C LEU A 68 -33.35 9.14 -3.05
N PRO A 69 -34.10 8.12 -2.57
CA PRO A 69 -34.24 7.84 -1.14
C PRO A 69 -32.89 7.59 -0.48
N PRO A 70 -32.73 7.86 0.84
CA PRO A 70 -31.44 7.81 1.53
C PRO A 70 -30.63 6.53 1.28
N VAL A 71 -31.26 5.36 1.39
CA VAL A 71 -30.58 4.06 1.19
C VAL A 71 -30.07 3.88 -0.26
N LYS A 72 -30.85 4.32 -1.25
CA LYS A 72 -30.45 4.24 -2.66
C LYS A 72 -29.36 5.28 -2.99
N ARG A 73 -29.40 6.43 -2.32
CA ARG A 73 -28.39 7.48 -2.45
C ARG A 73 -27.02 7.02 -1.95
N GLU A 74 -26.96 6.36 -0.79
CA GLU A 74 -25.70 5.79 -0.30
C GLU A 74 -25.13 4.73 -1.24
N ARG A 75 -25.99 3.89 -1.84
CA ARG A 75 -25.57 2.93 -2.88
C ARG A 75 -25.02 3.64 -4.12
N TYR A 76 -25.66 4.72 -4.55
CA TYR A 76 -25.20 5.54 -5.67
C TYR A 76 -23.81 6.11 -5.40
N PHE A 77 -23.58 6.71 -4.22
CA PHE A 77 -22.27 7.22 -3.84
C PHE A 77 -21.21 6.12 -3.85
N ALA A 78 -21.53 4.95 -3.28
CA ALA A 78 -20.60 3.82 -3.26
C ALA A 78 -20.14 3.42 -4.67
N VAL A 79 -21.07 3.34 -5.63
CA VAL A 79 -20.76 3.03 -7.02
C VAL A 79 -19.93 4.15 -7.67
N ALA A 80 -20.36 5.41 -7.52
CA ALA A 80 -19.69 6.55 -8.15
C ALA A 80 -18.25 6.77 -7.68
N PHE A 81 -17.95 6.49 -6.41
CA PHE A 81 -16.58 6.50 -5.89
C PHE A 81 -15.78 5.29 -6.37
N ALA A 82 -16.39 4.10 -6.40
CA ALA A 82 -15.72 2.88 -6.88
C ALA A 82 -15.33 2.96 -8.37
N GLU A 83 -16.18 3.55 -9.23
CA GLU A 83 -15.87 3.81 -10.64
C GLU A 83 -14.63 4.70 -10.82
N ARG A 84 -14.34 5.56 -9.84
CA ARG A 84 -13.15 6.43 -9.81
C ARG A 84 -11.96 5.80 -9.08
N GLY A 85 -12.09 4.55 -8.66
CA GLY A 85 -11.05 3.80 -7.96
C GLY A 85 -10.90 4.14 -6.47
N TYR A 86 -11.92 4.77 -5.86
CA TYR A 86 -11.92 5.11 -4.44
C TYR A 86 -12.85 4.21 -3.64
N ASP A 87 -12.37 3.77 -2.47
CA ASP A 87 -13.20 3.04 -1.52
C ASP A 87 -14.12 4.02 -0.76
N TYR A 88 -15.43 3.85 -0.92
CA TYR A 88 -16.44 4.57 -0.15
C TYR A 88 -16.96 3.69 1.00
N PRO A 89 -17.16 4.24 2.22
CA PRO A 89 -17.48 3.46 3.41
C PRO A 89 -18.96 3.00 3.48
N TYR A 90 -19.47 2.43 2.41
CA TYR A 90 -20.81 1.85 2.35
C TYR A 90 -20.77 0.33 2.56
N VAL A 91 -21.62 -0.17 3.46
CA VAL A 91 -21.84 -1.61 3.68
C VAL A 91 -23.31 -1.91 3.43
N ALA A 92 -23.58 -2.83 2.51
CA ALA A 92 -24.95 -3.28 2.27
C ALA A 92 -25.49 -4.08 3.48
N PRO A 93 -26.79 -3.98 3.80
CA PRO A 93 -27.39 -4.76 4.87
C PRO A 93 -27.14 -6.26 4.68
N GLY A 94 -26.71 -6.95 5.73
CA GLY A 94 -26.41 -8.39 5.71
C GLY A 94 -25.04 -8.74 5.11
N VAL A 95 -24.21 -7.77 4.71
CA VAL A 95 -22.86 -8.01 4.20
C VAL A 95 -21.83 -7.75 5.30
N HIS A 96 -20.94 -8.71 5.53
CA HIS A 96 -19.77 -8.53 6.37
C HIS A 96 -18.59 -8.03 5.53
N GLN A 97 -18.16 -6.78 5.72
CA GLN A 97 -17.02 -6.21 5.02
C GLN A 97 -15.76 -6.31 5.88
N ILE A 98 -14.74 -7.02 5.40
CA ILE A 98 -13.41 -7.09 6.03
C ILE A 98 -12.55 -5.96 5.44
N ARG A 99 -12.11 -5.03 6.28
CA ARG A 99 -11.16 -3.99 5.88
C ARG A 99 -9.74 -4.51 6.09
N THR A 100 -9.10 -5.00 5.03
CA THR A 100 -7.67 -5.30 5.07
C THR A 100 -6.89 -3.99 4.90
N LYS A 101 -5.99 -3.67 5.82
CA LYS A 101 -5.05 -2.56 5.62
C LYS A 101 -4.15 -2.95 4.44
N VAL A 102 -4.28 -2.27 3.31
CA VAL A 102 -3.27 -2.33 2.26
C VAL A 102 -2.04 -1.59 2.81
N PRO A 103 -0.86 -2.22 2.91
CA PRO A 103 0.35 -1.53 3.34
C PRO A 103 0.67 -0.42 2.33
N ALA A 104 0.84 0.80 2.85
CA ALA A 104 1.21 2.00 2.10
C ALA A 104 2.66 1.95 1.60
#